data_AF-A0A0G2HQC4-F1
#
_entry.id   AF-A0A0G2HQC4-F1
#
_cell.length_a   1.000
_cell.length_b   1.000
_cell.length_c   1.000
_cell.angle_alpha   90.00
_cell.angle_beta   90.00
_cell.angle_gamma   90.00
#
_symmetry.space_group_name_H-M   'P 1'
#
loop_
_entity.id
_entity.type
_entity.pdbx_description
1 polymer ?
#
loop_
_entity_poly.entity_id
_entity_poly.type
_entity_poly.pdbx_seq_one_letter_code
_entity_poly.pdbx_strand_id
1 'polypeptide(L)'
;MFRKGAALNGAFIQVPEGCLVQAWGSGGSDDGRVTMAALTTFAVESIEGTLSSVEVSGGRVHLQKTAIGGNMGYLARFIDCEGNLQGIWAQN
;
A
#
# COMPACT_ATOMS: atom_id res chain seq x y z
N MET A 1 -12.84 14.55 -23.01
CA MET A 1 -11.53 14.51 -23.72
C MET A 1 -10.43 14.44 -22.66
N PHE A 2 -9.64 13.36 -22.65
CA PHE A 2 -8.52 13.18 -21.71
C PHE A 2 -7.35 14.10 -22.08
N ARG A 3 -6.78 14.82 -21.10
CA ARG A 3 -5.63 15.70 -21.28
C ARG A 3 -4.37 15.05 -20.70
N LYS A 4 -3.52 14.52 -21.59
CA LYS A 4 -2.22 13.96 -21.25
C LYS A 4 -1.26 15.09 -20.81
N GLY A 5 -0.65 14.98 -19.63
CA GLY A 5 0.63 15.65 -19.34
C GLY A 5 0.65 16.97 -18.56
N ALA A 6 -0.38 17.35 -17.80
CA ALA A 6 -0.29 18.53 -16.92
C ALA A 6 0.19 18.21 -15.49
N ALA A 7 -0.10 17.00 -14.99
CA ALA A 7 0.43 16.45 -13.75
C ALA A 7 0.35 14.91 -13.82
N LEU A 8 1.40 14.21 -13.38
CA LEU A 8 1.40 12.75 -13.28
C LEU A 8 0.66 12.36 -12.00
N ASN A 9 -0.68 12.31 -12.04
CA ASN A 9 -1.51 12.00 -10.86
C ASN A 9 -1.64 10.50 -10.57
N GLY A 10 -0.78 9.66 -11.15
CA GLY A 10 -0.80 8.21 -10.95
C GLY A 10 -0.19 7.45 -12.12
N ALA A 11 0.23 6.22 -11.84
CA ALA A 11 0.70 5.26 -12.84
C ALA A 11 -0.04 3.93 -12.62
N PHE A 12 -0.42 3.29 -13.72
CA PHE A 12 -0.82 1.88 -13.69
C PHE A 12 0.42 1.04 -13.94
N ILE A 13 0.73 0.14 -13.03
CA ILE A 13 1.76 -0.87 -13.22
C ILE A 13 1.05 -2.12 -13.72
N GLN A 14 1.36 -2.54 -14.94
CA GLN A 14 0.91 -3.84 -15.44
C GLN A 14 1.74 -4.92 -14.75
N VAL A 15 1.09 -5.72 -13.92
CA VAL A 15 1.70 -6.84 -13.20
C VAL A 15 1.24 -8.14 -13.86
N PRO A 16 2.16 -9.05 -14.23
CA PRO A 16 1.80 -10.35 -14.77
C PRO A 16 0.88 -11.12 -13.81
N GLU A 17 0.00 -11.96 -14.36
CA GLU A 17 -0.84 -12.87 -13.59
C GLU A 17 0.06 -13.79 -12.73
N GLY A 18 -0.20 -13.86 -11.42
CA GLY A 18 0.65 -14.56 -10.44
C GLY A 18 1.73 -13.70 -9.75
N CYS A 19 1.91 -12.43 -10.16
CA CYS A 19 2.80 -11.47 -9.48
C CYS A 19 2.05 -10.40 -8.67
N LEU A 20 0.74 -10.57 -8.48
CA LEU A 20 -0.07 -9.67 -7.65
C LEU A 20 0.51 -9.60 -6.23
N VAL A 21 0.52 -8.40 -5.64
CA VAL A 21 0.91 -8.21 -4.24
C VAL A 21 -0.12 -8.91 -3.36
N GLN A 22 0.19 -10.11 -2.91
CA GLN A 22 -0.62 -10.77 -1.88
C GLN A 22 -0.21 -10.24 -0.51
N ALA A 23 -1.19 -9.99 0.36
CA ALA A 23 -0.90 -9.64 1.75
C ALA A 23 -0.11 -10.79 2.39
N TRP A 24 0.95 -10.45 3.14
CA TRP A 24 1.78 -11.46 3.82
C TRP A 24 0.88 -12.37 4.69
N GLY A 25 0.95 -13.69 4.47
CA GLY A 25 0.10 -14.66 5.17
C GLY A 25 -1.25 -14.98 4.49
N SER A 26 -1.55 -14.37 3.34
CA SER A 26 -2.58 -14.90 2.43
C SER A 26 -2.03 -16.23 1.90
N GLY A 27 -2.72 -17.35 2.14
CA GLY A 27 -2.22 -18.70 1.86
C GLY A 27 -2.09 -19.07 0.38
N GLY A 28 -1.45 -18.21 -0.44
CA GLY A 28 -1.34 -18.34 -1.89
C GLY A 28 0.06 -18.63 -2.43
N SER A 29 1.10 -18.77 -1.59
CA SER A 29 2.40 -19.28 -2.04
C SER A 29 2.57 -20.75 -1.66
N ASP A 30 1.70 -21.60 -2.21
CA ASP A 30 1.79 -23.08 -2.10
C ASP A 30 3.06 -23.65 -2.78
N ASP A 31 3.84 -22.82 -3.52
CA ASP A 31 5.10 -23.24 -4.15
C ASP A 31 6.38 -22.72 -3.44
N GLY A 32 6.23 -22.00 -2.32
CA GLY A 32 7.36 -21.47 -1.56
C GLY A 32 8.11 -20.29 -2.20
N ARG A 33 7.64 -19.73 -3.31
CA ARG A 33 8.21 -18.49 -3.87
C ARG A 33 7.73 -17.28 -3.07
N VAL A 34 8.69 -16.60 -2.44
CA VAL A 34 8.50 -15.26 -1.90
C VAL A 34 8.37 -14.30 -3.08
N THR A 35 7.15 -13.93 -3.45
CA THR A 35 6.92 -12.91 -4.47
C THR A 35 7.17 -11.53 -3.86
N MET A 36 8.32 -10.95 -4.18
CA MET A 36 8.62 -9.56 -3.85
C MET A 36 7.95 -8.64 -4.86
N ALA A 37 6.64 -8.46 -4.70
CA ALA A 37 5.87 -7.56 -5.53
C ALA A 37 6.11 -6.10 -5.13
N ALA A 38 6.13 -5.20 -6.11
CA ALA A 38 6.27 -3.77 -5.86
C ALA A 38 5.03 -3.25 -5.10
N LEU A 39 5.25 -2.71 -3.90
CA LEU A 39 4.20 -2.12 -3.08
C LEU A 39 4.20 -0.60 -3.26
N THR A 40 3.12 -0.06 -3.83
CA THR A 40 2.92 1.39 -3.90
C THR A 40 2.81 1.96 -2.50
N THR A 41 3.58 3.01 -2.21
CA THR A 41 3.58 3.70 -0.92
C THR A 41 3.27 5.17 -1.12
N PHE A 42 2.25 5.68 -0.43
CA PHE A 42 1.86 7.09 -0.46
C PHE A 42 2.48 7.85 0.70
N ALA A 43 3.03 9.03 0.41
CA ALA A 43 3.40 9.98 1.45
C ALA A 43 2.13 10.66 1.98
N VAL A 44 1.93 10.63 3.29
CA VAL A 44 0.75 11.19 3.97
C VAL A 44 1.17 12.09 5.11
N GLU A 45 0.30 13.02 5.50
CA GLU A 45 0.54 13.91 6.62
C GLU A 45 0.39 13.20 7.97
N SER A 46 -0.60 12.32 8.11
CA SER A 46 -0.84 11.52 9.31
C SER A 46 -1.19 10.09 8.93
N ILE A 47 -0.43 9.14 9.48
CA ILE A 47 -0.73 7.71 9.33
C ILE A 47 -2.07 7.38 10.00
N GLU A 48 -2.27 7.85 11.22
CA GLU A 48 -3.47 7.57 12.02
C GLU A 48 -4.74 8.10 11.35
N GLY A 49 -4.72 9.37 10.89
CA GLY A 49 -5.84 9.96 10.17
C GLY A 49 -6.15 9.24 8.85
N THR A 50 -5.10 8.80 8.15
CA THR A 50 -5.27 8.03 6.91
C THR A 50 -5.87 6.65 7.19
N LEU A 51 -5.35 5.91 8.18
CA LEU A 51 -5.88 4.57 8.53
C LEU A 51 -7.35 4.65 8.98
N SER A 52 -7.71 5.67 9.77
CA SER A 52 -9.11 5.90 10.16
C SER A 52 -10.00 6.13 8.94
N SER A 53 -9.54 6.92 7.96
CA SER A 53 -10.29 7.18 6.71
C SER A 53 -10.44 5.91 5.87
N VAL A 54 -9.42 5.05 5.84
CA VAL A 54 -9.46 3.76 5.15
C VAL A 54 -10.52 2.85 5.76
N GLU A 55 -10.55 2.71 7.08
CA GLU A 55 -11.55 1.87 7.78
C GLU A 55 -12.98 2.38 7.54
N VAL A 56 -13.20 3.69 7.62
CA VAL A 56 -14.50 4.31 7.31
C VAL A 56 -14.93 4.02 5.87
N SER A 57 -13.98 3.90 4.94
CA SER A 57 -14.23 3.63 3.53
C SER A 57 -14.35 2.13 3.21
N GLY A 58 -14.38 1.25 4.22
CA GLY A 58 -14.54 -0.20 4.04
C GLY A 58 -13.23 -0.96 3.78
N GLY A 59 -12.08 -0.29 3.90
CA GLY A 59 -10.78 -0.96 3.95
C GLY A 59 -10.47 -1.49 5.35
N ARG A 60 -9.26 -2.03 5.52
CA ARG A 60 -8.78 -2.55 6.82
C ARG A 60 -7.28 -2.34 7.01
N VAL A 61 -6.87 -2.16 8.26
CA VAL A 61 -5.44 -2.06 8.59
C VAL A 61 -4.76 -3.43 8.43
N HIS A 62 -3.62 -3.45 7.75
CA HIS A 62 -2.78 -4.65 7.60
C HIS A 62 -1.53 -4.58 8.47
N LEU A 63 -0.86 -3.42 8.49
CA LEU A 63 0.28 -3.14 9.35
C LEU A 63 0.05 -1.79 10.02
N GLN A 64 0.06 -1.79 11.35
CA GLN A 64 -0.07 -0.58 12.17
C GLN A 64 1.12 0.36 11.96
N LYS A 65 0.98 1.62 12.40
CA LYS A 65 2.07 2.60 12.40
C LYS A 65 3.31 2.01 13.08
N THR A 66 4.38 1.89 12.31
CA THR A 66 5.64 1.26 12.71
C THR A 66 6.78 2.21 12.42
N ALA A 67 7.62 2.50 13.41
CA ALA A 67 8.80 3.33 13.23
C ALA A 67 9.81 2.61 12.33
N ILE A 68 10.34 3.31 11.31
CA ILE A 68 11.41 2.77 10.46
C ILE A 68 12.75 2.79 11.21
N GLY A 69 12.92 3.72 12.16
CA GLY A 69 14.17 3.98 12.86
C GLY A 69 15.02 5.02 12.14
N GLY A 70 16.14 5.42 12.75
CA GLY A 70 17.09 6.35 12.14
C GLY A 70 16.52 7.72 11.73
N ASN A 71 15.45 8.19 12.39
CA ASN A 71 14.73 9.43 12.05
C ASN A 71 14.15 9.45 10.61
N MET A 72 13.86 8.27 10.04
CA MET A 72 13.28 8.11 8.69
C MET A 72 11.74 8.12 8.68
N GLY A 73 11.12 8.46 9.81
CA GLY A 73 9.66 8.48 9.98
C GLY A 73 9.05 7.10 10.23
N TYR A 74 7.81 6.95 9.82
CA TYR A 74 6.94 5.82 10.12
C TYR A 74 6.33 5.26 8.83
N LEU A 75 6.06 3.96 8.84
CA LEU A 75 5.28 3.29 7.81
C LEU A 75 4.03 2.63 8.39
N ALA A 76 3.01 2.45 7.56
CA ALA A 76 1.89 1.57 7.82
C ALA A 76 1.42 0.94 6.50
N ARG A 77 0.55 -0.07 6.59
CA ARG A 77 -0.07 -0.68 5.41
C ARG A 77 -1.54 -0.93 5.67
N PHE A 78 -2.33 -0.81 4.61
CA PHE A 78 -3.75 -1.12 4.64
C PHE A 78 -4.14 -1.94 3.41
N ILE A 79 -5.28 -2.59 3.52
CA ILE A 79 -5.96 -3.25 2.41
C ILE A 79 -7.18 -2.40 2.07
N ASP A 80 -7.28 -1.93 0.83
CA ASP A 80 -8.42 -1.12 0.38
C ASP A 80 -9.70 -1.95 0.25
N CYS A 81 -10.81 -1.31 -0.13
CA CYS A 81 -12.10 -1.97 -0.30
C CYS A 81 -12.15 -2.97 -1.47
N GLU A 82 -11.14 -2.98 -2.35
CA GLU A 82 -11.00 -3.92 -3.47
C GLU A 82 -10.04 -5.08 -3.15
N GLY A 83 -9.40 -5.06 -1.97
CA GLY A 83 -8.46 -6.10 -1.54
C GLY A 83 -6.99 -5.82 -1.88
N ASN A 84 -6.66 -4.64 -2.41
CA ASN A 84 -5.28 -4.30 -2.76
C ASN A 84 -4.48 -3.88 -1.52
N LEU A 85 -3.26 -4.39 -1.39
CA LEU A 85 -2.33 -3.94 -0.36
C LEU A 85 -1.67 -2.62 -0.78
N GLN A 86 -1.73 -1.63 0.10
CA GLN A 86 -1.11 -0.31 -0.09
C GLN A 86 -0.22 0.04 1.11
N GLY A 87 0.90 0.72 0.84
CA GLY A 87 1.76 1.32 1.85
C GLY A 87 1.42 2.79 2.07
N ILE A 88 1.63 3.27 3.29
CA ILE A 88 1.67 4.70 3.60
C ILE A 88 2.88 5.02 4.46
N TRP A 89 3.42 6.22 4.27
CA TRP A 89 4.58 6.72 4.98
C TRP A 89 4.34 8.15 5.43
N ALA A 90 4.82 8.49 6.63
CA ALA A 90 4.83 9.85 7.15
C ALA A 90 6.14 10.12 7.88
N GLN A 91 6.63 11.35 7.80
CA GLN A 91 7.86 11.77 8.49
C GLN A 91 7.68 11.78 10.02
N ASN A 92 6.47 12.05 10.53
CA ASN A 92 6.10 12.05 11.96
C ASN A 92 4.63 11.62 12.16
#